data_AF-A0A4R8FS63-F1
#
_entry.id   AF-A0A4R8FS63-F1
#
_cell.length_a   1.000
_cell.length_b   1.000
_cell.length_c   1.000
_cell.angle_alpha   90.00
_cell.angle_beta   90.00
_cell.angle_gamma   90.00
#
_symmetry.space_group_name_H-M   'P 1'
#
loop_
_entity.id
_entity.type
_entity.pdbx_description
1 polymer ?
#
loop_
_entity_poly.entity_id
_entity_poly.type
_entity_poly.pdbx_seq_one_letter_code
_entity_poly.pdbx_strand_id
1 'polypeptide(L)'
;MKAIWISVLDNPHPLKFIDPTNEQQCAWAWEYLQKHGVSMSIFHPTNNREEYLSAVASIDLNPSHRDTKKIFLMSMKKAYDQKKYREKLTGKKPLNTFINEDSKQRLDFLAKLRGQNINKTLEWLIDKEYDSHI
;
A
#
# COMPACT_ATOMS: atom_id res chain seq x y z
N MET A 1 -35.64 5.24 0.48
CA MET A 1 -34.38 6.02 0.54
C MET A 1 -33.69 5.96 1.91
N LYS A 2 -34.29 6.40 3.03
CA LYS A 2 -33.62 6.39 4.36
C LYS A 2 -33.05 5.03 4.80
N ALA A 3 -33.80 3.94 4.63
CA ALA A 3 -33.35 2.60 5.05
C ALA A 3 -32.08 2.11 4.31
N ILE A 4 -31.93 2.49 3.03
CA ILE A 4 -30.75 2.17 2.23
C ILE A 4 -29.53 2.91 2.78
N TRP A 5 -29.67 4.21 3.08
CA TRP A 5 -28.59 5.02 3.66
C TRP A 5 -28.14 4.54 5.04
N ILE A 6 -29.07 4.13 5.91
CA ILE A 6 -28.74 3.59 7.25
C ILE A 6 -27.90 2.31 7.11
N SER A 7 -28.26 1.40 6.19
CA SER A 7 -27.47 0.18 5.95
C SER A 7 -26.08 0.41 5.32
N VAL A 8 -25.86 1.56 4.69
CA VAL A 8 -24.54 1.99 4.17
C VAL A 8 -23.67 2.58 5.28
N LEU A 9 -24.26 3.38 6.18
CA LEU A 9 -23.59 4.01 7.33
C LEU A 9 -23.01 2.98 8.31
N ASP A 10 -23.70 1.86 8.52
CA ASP A 10 -23.24 0.77 9.39
C ASP A 10 -22.09 -0.06 8.78
N ASN A 11 -21.78 0.11 7.48
CA ASN A 11 -20.64 -0.57 6.87
C ASN A 11 -19.35 0.23 7.12
N PRO A 12 -18.23 -0.43 7.43
CA PRO A 12 -16.95 0.26 7.52
C PRO A 12 -16.67 0.97 6.20
N HIS A 13 -16.47 2.29 6.28
CA HIS A 13 -16.21 3.18 5.15
C HIS A 13 -15.25 2.51 4.13
N PRO A 14 -15.69 2.35 2.86
CA PRO A 14 -15.06 1.44 1.90
C PRO A 14 -13.58 1.72 1.64
N LEU A 15 -13.15 2.97 1.79
CA LEU A 15 -11.79 3.43 1.49
C LEU A 15 -11.06 4.00 2.72
N LYS A 16 -11.30 3.46 3.93
CA LYS A 16 -10.58 3.87 5.16
C LYS A 16 -9.04 3.79 5.06
N PHE A 17 -8.51 2.99 4.14
CA PHE A 17 -7.06 2.82 3.95
C PHE A 17 -6.47 3.84 2.96
N ILE A 18 -7.28 4.72 2.39
CA ILE A 18 -6.88 5.82 1.51
C ILE A 18 -7.02 7.13 2.30
N ASP A 19 -5.93 7.90 2.33
CA ASP A 19 -5.92 9.23 2.90
C ASP A 19 -6.49 10.25 1.89
N PRO A 20 -7.64 10.90 2.17
CA PRO A 20 -8.27 11.85 1.26
C PRO A 20 -7.44 13.12 1.02
N THR A 21 -6.44 13.40 1.87
CA THR A 21 -5.52 14.54 1.69
C THR A 21 -4.32 14.19 0.84
N ASN A 22 -4.09 12.90 0.56
CA ASN A 22 -2.96 12.43 -0.23
C ASN A 22 -3.38 12.24 -1.69
N GLU A 23 -2.94 13.15 -2.55
CA GLU A 23 -3.22 13.17 -3.99
C GLU A 23 -2.89 11.85 -4.69
N GLN A 24 -1.71 11.29 -4.43
CA GLN A 24 -1.29 10.03 -5.07
C GLN A 24 -2.14 8.82 -4.64
N GLN A 25 -2.68 8.83 -3.42
CA GLN A 25 -3.57 7.77 -2.96
C GLN A 25 -4.96 7.90 -3.56
N CYS A 26 -5.47 9.13 -3.67
CA CYS A 26 -6.76 9.43 -4.27
C CYS A 26 -6.78 9.07 -5.76
N ALA A 27 -5.77 9.51 -6.50
CA ALA A 27 -5.59 9.20 -7.91
C ALA A 27 -5.51 7.68 -8.13
N TRP A 28 -4.69 6.98 -7.33
CA TRP A 28 -4.58 5.53 -7.41
C TRP A 28 -5.91 4.81 -7.16
N ALA A 29 -6.69 5.26 -6.17
CA ALA A 29 -7.98 4.66 -5.86
C ALA A 29 -8.96 4.85 -7.03
N TRP A 30 -9.00 6.04 -7.62
CA TRP A 30 -9.84 6.36 -8.76
C TRP A 30 -9.46 5.54 -10.01
N GLU A 31 -8.17 5.51 -10.36
CA GLU A 31 -7.63 4.70 -11.47
C GLU A 31 -7.93 3.21 -11.29
N TYR A 32 -7.83 2.69 -10.06
CA TYR A 32 -8.14 1.30 -9.77
C TYR A 32 -9.62 0.99 -10.07
N LEU A 33 -10.54 1.87 -9.66
CA LEU A 33 -11.96 1.69 -9.96
C LEU A 33 -12.25 1.75 -11.46
N GLN A 34 -11.61 2.66 -12.19
CA GLN A 34 -11.73 2.77 -13.65
C GLN A 34 -11.28 1.48 -14.34
N LYS A 35 -10.09 0.98 -13.98
CA LYS A 35 -9.53 -0.26 -14.53
C LYS A 35 -10.42 -1.48 -14.30
N HIS A 36 -11.14 -1.50 -13.18
CA HIS A 36 -12.02 -2.60 -12.80
C HIS A 36 -13.48 -2.39 -13.19
N GLY A 37 -13.80 -1.33 -13.95
CA GLY A 37 -15.17 -1.06 -14.41
C GLY A 37 -16.16 -0.70 -13.30
N VAL A 38 -15.66 -0.26 -12.15
CA VAL A 38 -16.47 0.13 -10.99
C VAL A 38 -16.68 1.64 -10.92
N SER A 39 -15.82 2.44 -11.57
CA SER A 39 -16.00 3.89 -11.65
C SER A 39 -17.28 4.24 -12.39
N MET A 40 -18.04 5.20 -11.87
CA MET A 40 -19.16 5.78 -12.58
C MET A 40 -18.68 6.75 -13.66
N SER A 41 -19.08 6.52 -14.91
CA SER A 41 -18.69 7.36 -16.06
C SER A 41 -19.18 8.82 -15.99
N ILE A 42 -20.15 9.10 -15.11
CA ILE A 42 -20.65 10.45 -14.86
C ILE A 42 -19.67 11.31 -14.04
N PHE A 43 -18.75 10.69 -13.28
CA PHE A 43 -17.82 11.42 -12.44
C PHE A 43 -16.57 11.80 -13.22
N HIS A 44 -16.22 13.09 -13.14
CA HIS A 44 -15.05 13.69 -13.78
C HIS A 44 -14.29 14.51 -12.73
N PRO A 45 -13.66 13.86 -11.74
CA PRO A 45 -13.00 14.56 -10.65
C PRO A 45 -11.79 15.37 -11.17
N THR A 46 -11.61 16.56 -10.62
CA THR A 46 -10.56 17.51 -11.03
C THR A 46 -9.47 17.72 -9.98
N ASN A 47 -9.67 17.18 -8.78
CA ASN A 47 -8.75 17.27 -7.65
C ASN A 47 -8.85 16.02 -6.77
N ASN A 48 -7.87 15.82 -5.89
CA ASN A 48 -7.76 14.65 -5.00
C ASN A 48 -9.00 14.43 -4.13
N ARG A 49 -9.62 15.51 -3.64
CA ARG A 49 -10.83 15.41 -2.81
C ARG A 49 -12.00 14.89 -3.62
N GLU A 50 -12.17 15.38 -4.85
CA GLU A 50 -13.18 14.89 -5.78
C GLU A 50 -12.92 13.44 -6.22
N GLU A 51 -11.66 13.05 -6.45
CA GLU A 51 -11.29 11.67 -6.76
C GLU A 51 -11.70 10.73 -5.63
N TYR A 52 -11.37 11.10 -4.39
CA TYR A 52 -11.76 10.33 -3.20
C TYR A 52 -13.27 10.17 -3.10
N LEU A 53 -14.00 11.29 -3.17
CA LEU A 53 -15.47 11.28 -3.05
C LEU A 53 -16.13 10.52 -4.21
N SER A 54 -15.62 10.67 -5.43
CA SER A 54 -16.11 9.95 -6.62
C SER A 54 -15.85 8.45 -6.50
N ALA A 55 -14.71 8.06 -5.91
CA ALA A 55 -14.39 6.66 -5.67
C ALA A 55 -15.32 6.03 -4.63
N VAL A 56 -15.56 6.72 -3.51
CA VAL A 56 -16.53 6.30 -2.48
C VAL A 56 -17.93 6.17 -3.08
N ALA A 57 -18.40 7.20 -3.78
CA ALA A 57 -19.72 7.21 -4.40
C ALA A 57 -19.89 6.09 -5.43
N SER A 58 -18.85 5.80 -6.23
CA SER A 58 -18.89 4.72 -7.21
C SER A 58 -19.06 3.34 -6.56
N ILE A 59 -18.40 3.10 -5.41
CA ILE A 59 -18.53 1.86 -4.65
C ILE A 59 -19.92 1.76 -4.00
N ASP A 60 -20.41 2.85 -3.41
CA ASP A 60 -21.69 2.89 -2.73
C ASP A 60 -22.86 2.68 -3.70
N LEU A 61 -22.82 3.36 -4.86
CA LEU A 61 -23.85 3.29 -5.89
C LEU A 61 -23.81 2.02 -6.74
N ASN A 62 -22.72 1.25 -6.71
CA ASN A 62 -22.63 -0.01 -7.45
C ASN A 62 -23.78 -0.96 -7.03
N PRO A 63 -24.60 -1.49 -7.94
CA PRO A 63 -25.76 -2.32 -7.59
C PRO A 63 -25.40 -3.75 -7.16
N SER A 64 -24.11 -4.11 -7.15
CA SER A 64 -23.65 -5.45 -6.79
C SER A 64 -24.03 -5.86 -5.36
N HIS A 65 -24.19 -7.16 -5.15
CA HIS A 65 -24.45 -7.75 -3.84
C HIS A 65 -23.37 -7.36 -2.81
N ARG A 66 -23.76 -7.24 -1.54
CA ARG A 66 -22.87 -6.82 -0.43
C ARG A 66 -21.58 -7.65 -0.38
N ASP A 67 -21.68 -8.96 -0.56
CA ASP A 67 -20.51 -9.84 -0.52
C ASP A 67 -19.56 -9.62 -1.70
N THR A 68 -20.09 -9.35 -2.89
CA THR A 68 -19.30 -8.98 -4.07
C THR A 68 -18.53 -7.69 -3.81
N LYS A 69 -19.19 -6.67 -3.22
CA LYS A 69 -18.53 -5.42 -2.82
C LYS A 69 -17.43 -5.68 -1.78
N LYS A 70 -17.70 -6.51 -0.78
CA LYS A 70 -16.72 -6.87 0.25
C LYS A 70 -15.48 -7.55 -0.36
N ILE A 71 -15.67 -8.51 -1.25
CA ILE A 71 -14.56 -9.20 -1.95
C ILE A 71 -13.77 -8.22 -2.80
N PHE A 72 -14.45 -7.31 -3.50
CA PHE A 72 -13.81 -6.26 -4.29
C PHE A 72 -12.95 -5.35 -3.42
N LEU A 73 -13.49 -4.82 -2.31
CA LEU A 73 -12.77 -3.96 -1.38
C LEU A 73 -11.56 -4.66 -0.74
N MET A 74 -11.70 -5.94 -0.37
CA MET A 74 -10.58 -6.74 0.14
C MET A 74 -9.48 -6.88 -0.91
N SER A 75 -9.86 -7.12 -2.18
CA SER A 75 -8.91 -7.24 -3.29
C SER A 75 -8.21 -5.91 -3.59
N MET A 76 -8.95 -4.81 -3.59
CA MET A 76 -8.44 -3.46 -3.76
C MET A 76 -7.43 -3.11 -2.66
N LYS A 77 -7.78 -3.34 -1.39
CA LYS A 77 -6.87 -3.11 -0.27
C LYS A 77 -5.58 -3.94 -0.41
N LYS A 78 -5.69 -5.22 -0.77
CA LYS A 78 -4.53 -6.09 -1.00
C LYS A 78 -3.63 -5.56 -2.12
N ALA A 79 -4.22 -5.07 -3.22
CA ALA A 79 -3.47 -4.47 -4.32
C ALA A 79 -2.75 -3.19 -3.89
N TYR A 80 -3.39 -2.36 -3.06
CA TYR A 80 -2.79 -1.16 -2.47
C TYR A 80 -1.60 -1.49 -1.57
N ASP A 81 -1.77 -2.43 -0.65
CA ASP A 81 -0.70 -2.87 0.25
C ASP A 81 0.49 -3.43 -0.52
N GLN A 82 0.23 -4.15 -1.63
CA GLN A 82 1.28 -4.63 -2.53
C GLN A 82 1.98 -3.50 -3.28
N LYS A 83 1.25 -2.46 -3.74
CA LYS A 83 1.85 -1.25 -4.34
C LYS A 83 2.78 -0.56 -3.34
N LYS A 84 2.29 -0.30 -2.12
CA LYS A 84 3.07 0.32 -1.04
C LYS A 84 4.32 -0.50 -0.69
N TYR A 85 4.20 -1.83 -0.69
CA TYR A 85 5.35 -2.71 -0.50
C TYR A 85 6.39 -2.55 -1.61
N ARG A 86 5.97 -2.54 -2.88
CA ARG A 86 6.88 -2.33 -4.02
C ARG A 86 7.56 -0.97 -3.98
N GLU A 87 6.84 0.09 -3.62
CA GLU A 87 7.41 1.44 -3.47
C GLU A 87 8.49 1.49 -2.38
N LYS A 88 8.30 0.77 -1.26
CA LYS A 88 9.33 0.62 -0.21
C LYS A 88 10.59 -0.12 -0.66
N LEU A 89 10.50 -0.89 -1.75
CA LEU A 89 11.59 -1.65 -2.34
C LEU A 89 12.24 -0.91 -3.52
N THR A 90 11.70 0.20 -4.00
CA THR A 90 12.33 1.00 -5.06
C THR A 90 13.78 1.36 -4.66
N GLY A 91 14.73 1.05 -5.54
CA GLY A 91 16.17 1.25 -5.29
C GLY A 91 16.85 0.17 -4.44
N LYS A 92 16.11 -0.83 -3.94
CA LYS A 92 16.67 -1.97 -3.18
C LYS A 92 16.68 -3.23 -4.04
N LYS A 93 17.77 -3.99 -3.96
CA LYS A 93 17.87 -5.32 -4.58
C LYS A 93 17.87 -6.38 -3.47
N PRO A 94 17.05 -7.45 -3.57
CA PRO A 94 17.06 -8.51 -2.57
C PRO A 94 18.40 -9.23 -2.60
N LEU A 95 19.01 -9.40 -1.42
CA LEU A 95 20.20 -10.23 -1.24
C LEU A 95 19.77 -11.56 -0.62
N ASN A 96 19.45 -12.54 -1.46
CA ASN A 96 19.16 -13.89 -1.03
C ASN A 96 20.47 -14.67 -0.95
N THR A 97 20.95 -14.95 0.26
CA THR A 97 22.24 -15.62 0.45
C THR A 97 22.22 -16.52 1.68
N PHE A 98 23.13 -17.49 1.68
CA PHE A 98 23.46 -18.30 2.85
C PHE A 98 24.83 -17.87 3.36
N ILE A 99 24.92 -17.65 4.66
CA ILE A 99 26.18 -17.43 5.37
C ILE A 99 26.26 -18.44 6.50
N ASN A 100 27.48 -18.75 6.95
CA ASN A 100 27.65 -19.66 8.08
C ASN A 100 27.05 -19.05 9.37
N GLU A 101 26.76 -19.93 10.33
CA GLU A 101 26.08 -19.57 11.56
C GLU A 101 26.87 -18.52 12.36
N ASP A 102 28.18 -18.70 12.51
CA ASP A 102 29.05 -17.76 13.24
C ASP A 102 29.03 -16.35 12.62
N SER A 103 29.09 -16.24 11.30
CA SER A 103 29.04 -14.93 10.62
C SER A 103 27.67 -14.27 10.80
N LYS A 104 26.59 -15.06 10.80
CA LYS A 104 25.26 -14.56 11.07
C LYS A 104 25.13 -14.03 12.50
N GLN A 105 25.65 -14.77 13.49
CA GLN A 105 25.67 -14.35 14.89
C GLN A 105 26.47 -13.06 15.09
N ARG A 106 27.63 -12.93 14.44
CA ARG A 106 28.44 -11.69 14.46
C ARG A 106 27.68 -10.52 13.85
N LEU A 107 27.01 -10.73 12.71
CA LEU A 107 26.20 -9.69 12.07
C LEU A 107 25.02 -9.27 12.95
N ASP A 108 24.36 -10.20 13.63
CA ASP A 108 23.27 -9.91 14.57
C ASP A 108 23.76 -9.11 15.79
N PHE A 109 24.93 -9.45 16.34
CA PHE A 109 25.56 -8.69 17.41
C PHE A 109 25.84 -7.25 16.98
N LEU A 110 26.45 -7.06 15.80
CA LEU A 110 26.73 -5.72 15.26
C LEU A 110 25.45 -4.91 15.02
N ALA A 111 24.38 -5.54 14.52
CA ALA A 111 23.10 -4.88 14.30
C ALA A 111 22.48 -4.40 15.62
N LYS A 112 22.52 -5.24 16.68
CA LYS A 112 22.07 -4.86 18.02
C LYS A 112 22.90 -3.71 18.60
N LEU A 113 24.23 -3.78 18.50
CA LEU A 113 25.12 -2.74 18.99
C LEU A 113 24.82 -1.38 18.36
N ARG A 114 24.46 -1.37 17.07
CA ARG A 114 24.12 -0.16 16.30
C ARG A 114 22.66 0.28 16.43
N GLY A 115 21.80 -0.52 17.05
CA GLY A 115 20.35 -0.28 17.05
C GLY A 115 19.74 -0.26 15.64
N GLN A 116 20.35 -0.95 14.67
CA GLN A 116 19.93 -0.97 13.27
C GLN A 116 19.39 -2.34 12.88
N ASN A 117 18.63 -2.42 11.78
CA ASN A 117 18.26 -3.71 11.23
C ASN A 117 19.48 -4.39 10.59
N ILE A 118 19.38 -5.71 10.46
CA ILE A 118 20.49 -6.54 9.95
C ILE A 118 20.91 -6.15 8.53
N ASN A 119 19.95 -5.81 7.67
CA ASN A 119 20.22 -5.41 6.28
C ASN A 119 20.99 -4.09 6.21
N LYS A 120 20.66 -3.10 7.05
CA LYS A 120 21.37 -1.82 7.15
C LYS A 120 22.76 -1.98 7.71
N THR A 121 22.92 -2.90 8.65
CA THR A 121 24.25 -3.24 9.19
C THR A 121 25.11 -3.92 8.12
N LEU A 122 24.51 -4.79 7.31
CA LEU A 122 25.19 -5.43 6.18
C LEU A 122 25.58 -4.44 5.09
N GLU A 123 24.66 -3.56 4.67
CA GLU A 123 24.94 -2.44 3.74
C GLU A 123 26.12 -1.62 4.26
N TRP A 124 26.09 -1.20 5.53
CA TRP A 124 27.18 -0.44 6.15
C TRP A 124 28.53 -1.19 6.16
N LEU A 125 28.53 -2.49 6.43
CA LEU A 125 29.77 -3.29 6.39
C LEU A 125 30.36 -3.33 4.98
N ILE A 126 29.50 -3.48 3.97
CA ILE A 126 29.90 -3.47 2.55
C ILE A 126 30.47 -2.11 2.18
N ASP A 127 29.74 -1.03 2.48
CA ASP A 127 30.16 0.34 2.17
C ASP A 127 31.48 0.68 2.87
N LYS A 128 31.61 0.37 4.17
CA LYS A 128 32.83 0.63 4.94
C LYS A 128 34.05 -0.09 4.34
N GLU A 129 33.91 -1.35 3.96
CA GLU A 129 35.00 -2.14 3.38
C GLU A 129 35.32 -1.68 1.95
N TYR A 130 34.30 -1.28 1.18
CA TYR A 130 34.48 -0.72 -0.15
C TYR A 130 35.26 0.60 -0.09
N ASP A 131 34.83 1.51 0.78
CA ASP A 131 35.44 2.84 0.99
C ASP A 131 36.89 2.77 1.48
N SER A 132 37.34 1.68 2.11
CA SER A 132 38.75 1.54 2.53
C SER A 132 39.69 1.17 1.38
N HIS A 133 39.16 0.84 0.20
CA HIS A 133 39.91 0.39 -0.97
C HIS A 133 39.87 1.40 -2.13
N ILE A 134 39.32 2.59 -1.91
CA ILE A 134 39.25 3.73 -2.85
C ILE A 134 39.93 4.94 -2.22
#